data_AF-A0A5K0WRI0-F1
#
_entry.id   AF-A0A5K0WRI0-F1
#
_cell.length_a   1.000
_cell.length_b   1.000
_cell.length_c   1.000
_cell.angle_alpha   90.00
_cell.angle_beta   90.00
_cell.angle_gamma   90.00
#
_symmetry.space_group_name_H-M   'P 1'
#
loop_
_entity.id
_entity.type
_entity.pdbx_description
1 polymer ?
#
loop_
_entity_poly.entity_id
_entity_poly.type
_entity_poly.pdbx_seq_one_letter_code
_entity_poly.pdbx_strand_id
1 'polypeptide(L)' 'GKAAYRMLKDMEKNPDKWVGRKVLFIHTGGLLGLFDKADQIMPLVHRWRKMDIDQTVPRKDGTGKMF' A
#
# COMPACT_ATOMS: atom_id res chain seq x y z
N GLY A 1 1.89 5.59 -2.55
CA GLY A 1 3.37 5.44 -2.48
C GLY A 1 4.07 6.76 -2.76
N LYS A 2 5.40 6.84 -2.52
CA LYS A 2 6.16 8.12 -2.52
C LYS A 2 6.11 8.88 -3.85
N ALA A 3 6.28 8.19 -4.98
CA ALA A 3 6.28 8.82 -6.31
C ALA A 3 4.90 9.41 -6.65
N ALA A 4 3.82 8.64 -6.49
CA ALA A 4 2.46 9.12 -6.71
C ALA A 4 2.10 10.31 -5.81
N TYR A 5 2.47 10.26 -4.52
CA TYR A 5 2.25 11.38 -3.60
C TYR A 5 2.94 12.66 -4.06
N ARG A 6 4.21 12.58 -4.48
CA ARG A 6 4.95 13.74 -5.00
C ARG A 6 4.35 14.26 -6.31
N MET A 7 3.93 13.36 -7.20
CA MET A 7 3.27 13.74 -8.45
C MET A 7 1.99 14.54 -8.18
N LEU A 8 1.10 14.03 -7.31
CA LEU A 8 -0.15 14.73 -6.96
C LEU A 8 0.12 16.09 -6.29
N LYS A 9 1.10 16.15 -5.38
CA LYS A 9 1.50 17.40 -4.73
C LYS A 9 2.07 18.42 -5.71
N ASP A 10 2.78 17.98 -6.74
CA ASP A 10 3.28 18.86 -7.79
C ASP A 10 2.16 19.34 -8.71
N MET A 11 1.20 18.46 -9.04
CA MET A 11 0.00 18.81 -9.79
C MET A 11 -0.82 19.91 -9.10
N GLU A 12 -1.00 19.80 -7.78
CA GLU A 12 -1.69 20.82 -6.98
C GLU A 12 -0.93 22.15 -6.96
N LYS A 13 0.40 22.12 -6.84
CA LYS A 13 1.24 23.33 -6.74
C LYS A 13 1.48 24.03 -8.08
N ASN A 14 1.45 23.31 -9.19
CA ASN A 14 1.83 23.81 -10.51
C ASN A 14 0.79 23.45 -11.58
N PRO A 15 -0.51 23.78 -11.41
CA PRO A 15 -1.60 23.27 -12.26
C PRO A 15 -1.37 23.53 -13.76
N ASP A 16 -0.78 24.68 -14.13
CA ASP A 16 -0.49 25.05 -15.52
C ASP A 16 0.44 24.06 -16.25
N LYS A 17 1.29 23.33 -15.51
CA LYS A 17 2.15 22.28 -16.11
C LYS A 17 1.39 21.01 -16.47
N TRP A 18 0.18 20.83 -15.94
CA TRP A 18 -0.54 19.56 -15.96
C TRP A 18 -1.91 19.65 -16.65
N VAL A 19 -2.60 20.80 -16.59
CA VAL A 19 -3.91 21.01 -17.22
C VAL A 19 -3.84 20.69 -18.73
N GLY A 20 -4.84 19.93 -19.21
CA GLY A 20 -4.95 19.53 -20.61
C GLY A 20 -4.00 18.40 -21.05
N ARG A 21 -3.12 17.90 -20.18
CA ARG A 21 -2.17 16.84 -20.50
C ARG A 21 -2.69 15.47 -20.08
N LYS A 22 -2.45 14.46 -20.92
CA LYS A 22 -2.64 13.05 -20.54
C LYS A 22 -1.37 12.55 -19.87
N VAL A 23 -1.50 11.97 -18.68
CA VAL A 23 -0.37 11.51 -17.87
C VAL A 23 -0.50 10.02 -17.61
N LEU A 24 0.58 9.27 -17.85
CA LEU A 24 0.69 7.86 -17.52
C LEU A 24 1.57 7.70 -16.27
N PHE A 25 0.98 7.23 -15.17
CA PHE A 25 1.75 6.85 -13.99
C PHE A 25 2.06 5.35 -14.05
N ILE A 26 3.36 5.01 -14.09
CA ILE A 26 3.81 3.61 -14.09
C ILE A 26 4.03 3.15 -12.64
N HIS A 27 3.22 2.19 -12.19
CA HIS A 27 3.40 1.57 -10.89
C HIS A 27 4.54 0.55 -10.93
N THR A 28 5.66 0.87 -10.28
CA THR A 28 6.87 0.02 -10.25
C THR A 28 6.81 -1.09 -9.18
N GLY A 29 5.61 -1.51 -8.77
CA GLY A 29 5.42 -2.51 -7.71
C GLY A 29 5.74 -2.00 -6.29
N GLY A 30 6.19 -2.91 -5.43
CA GLY A 30 6.51 -2.61 -4.02
C GLY A 30 5.35 -2.83 -3.04
N LEU A 31 4.25 -3.47 -3.48
CA LEU A 31 3.12 -3.83 -2.63
C LEU A 31 3.56 -4.70 -1.44
N LEU A 32 4.42 -5.70 -1.68
CA LEU A 32 4.87 -6.61 -0.63
C LEU A 32 5.70 -5.90 0.46
N GLY A 33 6.46 -4.86 0.09
CA GLY A 33 7.20 -4.04 1.06
C GLY A 33 6.31 -3.18 1.98
N LEU A 34 4.99 -3.21 1.81
CA LEU A 34 4.04 -2.62 2.76
C LEU A 34 3.72 -3.56 3.93
N PHE A 35 3.88 -4.88 3.79
CA PHE A 35 3.60 -5.81 4.90
C PHE A 35 4.51 -5.54 6.10
N ASP A 36 5.80 -5.26 5.85
CA ASP A 36 6.78 -4.89 6.89
C ASP A 36 6.42 -3.57 7.60
N LYS A 37 5.53 -2.77 7.01
CA LYS A 37 5.12 -1.45 7.51
C LYS A 37 3.66 -1.42 7.94
N ALA A 38 2.97 -2.56 7.92
CA ALA A 38 1.55 -2.63 8.19
C ALA A 38 1.21 -2.07 9.57
N ASP A 39 2.00 -2.41 10.59
CA ASP A 39 1.76 -1.94 11.97
C ASP A 39 1.96 -0.42 12.11
N GLN A 40 2.85 0.18 11.32
CA GLN A 40 3.06 1.65 11.30
C GLN A 40 1.96 2.39 10.52
N ILE A 41 1.40 1.75 9.50
CA ILE A 41 0.38 2.34 8.62
C ILE A 41 -1.03 2.16 9.20
N MET A 42 -1.28 1.08 9.93
CA MET A 42 -2.59 0.74 10.50
C MET A 42 -3.27 1.91 11.24
N PRO A 43 -2.59 2.67 12.13
CA PRO A 43 -3.22 3.79 12.84
C PRO A 43 -3.73 4.92 11.92
N LEU A 44 -3.17 5.02 10.71
CA LEU A 44 -3.51 6.05 9.73
C LEU A 44 -4.70 5.65 8.85
N VAL A 45 -5.09 4.36 8.86
CA VAL A 45 -6.16 3.83 8.02
C VAL A 45 -7.41 3.60 8.87
N HIS A 46 -8.41 4.45 8.69
CA HIS A 46 -9.67 4.32 9.43
C HIS A 46 -10.38 3.00 9.04
N ARG A 47 -10.91 2.28 10.05
CA ARG A 47 -11.62 0.99 9.91
C ARG A 47 -10.78 -0.19 9.38
N TRP A 48 -9.46 -0.15 9.52
CA TRP A 48 -8.63 -1.33 9.24
C TRP A 48 -8.63 -2.31 10.43
N ARG A 49 -8.70 -3.60 10.14
CA ARG A 49 -8.46 -4.69 11.09
C ARG A 49 -7.54 -5.70 10.43
N LYS A 50 -6.52 -6.17 11.14
CA LYS A 50 -5.71 -7.31 10.70
C LYS A 50 -6.63 -8.51 10.56
N MET A 51 -6.55 -9.23 9.45
CA MET A 51 -7.31 -10.47 9.28
C MET A 51 -6.93 -11.44 10.40
N ASP A 52 -7.91 -11.83 11.19
CA ASP A 52 -7.75 -12.89 12.19
C ASP A 52 -7.92 -14.22 11.45
N ILE A 53 -6.83 -14.97 11.35
CA ILE A 53 -6.85 -16.29 10.72
C ILE A 53 -6.91 -17.28 11.86
N ASP A 54 -8.03 -18.00 11.93
CA ASP A 54 -8.21 -19.07 12.89
C ASP A 54 -7.07 -20.09 12.76
N GLN A 55 -6.45 -20.45 13.89
CA GLN A 55 -5.31 -21.37 13.93
C GLN A 55 -5.67 -22.77 13.44
N THR A 56 -6.95 -23.10 13.35
CA THR A 56 -7.47 -24.34 12.77
C THR A 56 -7.38 -24.39 11.24
N VAL A 57 -7.12 -23.25 10.57
CA VAL A 57 -6.96 -23.21 9.10
C VAL A 57 -5.56 -23.72 8.72
N PRO A 58 -5.45 -24.89 8.06
CA PRO A 58 -4.16 -25.45 7.70
C PRO A 58 -3.49 -24.59 6.62
N ARG A 59 -2.21 -24.24 6.81
CA ARG A 59 -1.42 -23.67 5.71
C ARG A 59 -1.14 -24.77 4.68
N LYS A 60 -1.19 -24.40 3.40
CA LYS A 60 -1.07 -25.32 2.24
C LYS A 60 0.26 -26.09 2.20
N ASP A 61 1.27 -25.62 2.93
CA ASP A 61 2.61 -26.21 3.06
C ASP A 61 2.82 -27.05 4.33
N GLY A 62 1.77 -27.27 5.14
CA GLY A 62 1.82 -28.15 6.32
C GLY A 62 2.60 -27.59 7.52
N THR A 63 3.23 -26.42 7.38
CA THR A 63 3.96 -25.74 8.44
C THR A 63 3.09 -24.66 9.08
N GLY A 64 2.30 -25.07 10.07
CA GLY A 64 1.79 -24.14 11.08
C GLY A 64 2.95 -23.40 11.76
N LYS A 65 2.74 -22.17 12.22
CA LYS A 65 3.74 -21.43 13.02
C LYS A 65 4.12 -22.29 14.23
N MET A 66 5.32 -22.87 14.22
CA MET A 66 5.97 -23.23 15.48
C MET A 66 6.36 -21.91 16.15
N PHE A 67 5.94 -21.78 17.41
CA PHE A 67 6.08 -20.62 18.29
C PHE A 67 7.38 -19.83 18.11
#